data_AF-A0A7C7ZN55-F1
#
_entry.id   AF-A0A7C7ZN55-F1
#
_cell.length_a   1.000
_cell.length_b   1.000
_cell.length_c   1.000
_cell.angle_alpha   90.00
_cell.angle_beta   90.00
_cell.angle_gamma   90.00
#
_symmetry.space_group_name_H-M   'P 1'
#
loop_
_entity.id
_entity.type
_entity.pdbx_description
1 polymer ?
#
loop_
_entity_poly.entity_id
_entity_poly.type
_entity_poly.pdbx_seq_one_letter_code
_entity_poly.pdbx_strand_id
1 'polypeptide(L)'
;MENRVMIVHFDNIERRFINCACQKLYKINCLPMAMLDTLKIETKKIIRTKGYIQSESLRLFSLREKYNLPRYKAHNAMQDAISTAELFLAQVSHMGDSHSIELKDLMS
;
A
#
# COMPACT_ATOMS: atom_id res chain seq x y z
N MET A 1 -0.73 -7.13 -18.97
CA MET A 1 0.12 -6.44 -17.96
C MET A 1 0.84 -7.49 -17.15
N GLU A 2 1.66 -8.32 -17.81
CA GLU A 2 2.41 -9.37 -17.14
C GLU A 2 3.54 -8.75 -16.32
N ASN A 3 3.88 -9.36 -15.18
CA ASN A 3 4.96 -8.94 -14.28
C ASN A 3 4.83 -7.53 -13.69
N ARG A 4 3.60 -7.04 -13.45
CA ARG A 4 3.34 -5.80 -12.71
C ARG A 4 2.50 -6.06 -11.47
N VAL A 5 2.78 -5.28 -10.43
CA VAL A 5 2.04 -5.28 -9.16
C VAL A 5 1.54 -3.88 -8.89
N MET A 6 0.29 -3.76 -8.46
CA MET A 6 -0.31 -2.49 -8.08
C MET A 6 -0.01 -2.20 -6.61
N ILE A 7 0.50 -1.01 -6.31
CA ILE A 7 0.74 -0.57 -4.93
C ILE A 7 -0.51 0.16 -4.44
N VAL A 8 -1.03 -0.25 -3.28
CA VAL A 8 -2.22 0.31 -2.65
C VAL A 8 -1.99 0.54 -1.16
N HIS A 9 -2.80 1.41 -0.55
CA HIS A 9 -2.75 1.60 0.90
C HIS A 9 -3.71 0.69 1.68
N PHE A 10 -4.85 0.31 1.11
CA PHE A 10 -5.74 -0.65 1.72
C PHE A 10 -6.45 -1.48 0.67
N ASP A 11 -5.93 -2.68 0.43
CA ASP A 11 -6.29 -3.47 -0.75
C ASP A 11 -7.75 -3.90 -0.77
N ASN A 12 -8.37 -4.12 0.39
CA ASN A 12 -9.77 -4.54 0.48
C ASN A 12 -10.74 -3.54 -0.16
N ILE A 13 -10.52 -2.23 0.02
CA ILE A 13 -11.39 -1.20 -0.60
C ILE A 13 -11.09 -1.12 -2.09
N GLU A 14 -9.82 -1.03 -2.47
CA GLU A 14 -9.38 -0.88 -3.86
C GLU A 14 -9.83 -2.05 -4.72
N ARG A 15 -9.64 -3.29 -4.25
CA ARG A 15 -10.08 -4.51 -4.95
C ARG A 15 -11.58 -4.50 -5.20
N ARG A 16 -12.38 -4.16 -4.19
CA ARG A 16 -13.85 -4.12 -4.32
C ARG A 16 -14.29 -3.06 -5.32
N PHE A 17 -13.71 -1.87 -5.25
CA PHE A 17 -14.02 -0.77 -6.15
C PHE A 17 -13.66 -1.12 -7.60
N ILE A 18 -12.43 -1.58 -7.83
CA ILE A 18 -11.93 -1.90 -9.17
C ILE A 18 -12.67 -3.11 -9.75
N ASN A 19 -12.89 -4.19 -8.98
CA ASN A 19 -13.62 -5.36 -9.48
C ASN A 19 -15.06 -5.00 -9.88
N CYS A 20 -15.72 -4.10 -9.14
CA CYS A 20 -17.05 -3.61 -9.51
C CYS A 20 -17.03 -2.85 -10.85
N ALA A 21 -16.04 -1.98 -11.05
CA ALA A 21 -15.85 -1.28 -12.33
C ALA A 21 -15.51 -2.25 -13.46
N CYS A 22 -14.61 -3.21 -13.22
CA CYS A 22 -14.24 -4.25 -14.18
C CYS A 22 -15.44 -5.08 -14.63
N GLN A 23 -16.31 -5.46 -13.68
CA GLN A 23 -17.49 -6.23 -14.01
C GLN A 23 -18.50 -5.41 -14.82
N LYS A 24 -18.69 -4.13 -14.49
CA LYS A 24 -19.62 -3.25 -15.20
C LYS A 24 -19.18 -2.98 -16.63
N LEU A 25 -17.90 -2.61 -16.80
CA LEU A 25 -17.36 -2.10 -18.06
C LEU A 25 -16.81 -3.20 -18.97
N TYR A 26 -16.21 -4.25 -18.40
CA TYR A 26 -15.46 -5.24 -19.17
C TYR A 26 -15.97 -6.68 -18.99
N LYS A 27 -17.00 -6.90 -18.14
CA LYS A 27 -17.58 -8.23 -17.85
C LYS A 27 -16.56 -9.23 -17.29
N ILE A 28 -15.55 -8.72 -16.59
CA ILE A 28 -14.54 -9.53 -15.91
C ILE A 28 -14.76 -9.43 -14.40
N ASN A 29 -14.82 -10.59 -13.74
CA ASN A 29 -15.17 -10.70 -12.33
C ASN A 29 -14.05 -10.27 -11.37
N CYS A 30 -12.79 -10.26 -11.82
CA CYS A 30 -11.65 -9.88 -10.99
C CYS A 30 -10.56 -9.18 -11.81
N LEU A 31 -9.91 -8.19 -11.21
CA LEU A 31 -8.71 -7.59 -11.76
C LEU A 31 -7.59 -8.65 -11.78
N PRO A 32 -7.02 -9.01 -12.95
CA PRO A 32 -5.97 -10.02 -13.07
C PRO A 32 -4.60 -9.43 -12.70
N MET A 33 -4.49 -8.77 -11.54
CA MET A 33 -3.27 -8.14 -11.07
C MET A 33 -3.11 -8.31 -9.56
N ALA A 34 -1.88 -8.61 -9.14
CA ALA A 34 -1.53 -8.61 -7.73
C ALA A 34 -1.55 -7.18 -7.18
N MET A 35 -1.98 -7.02 -5.92
CA MET A 35 -1.89 -5.75 -5.19
C MET A 35 -1.01 -5.94 -3.97
N LEU A 36 -0.10 -5.00 -3.76
CA LEU A 36 0.77 -4.89 -2.60
C LEU A 36 0.24 -3.79 -1.71
N ASP A 37 0.01 -4.12 -0.44
CA ASP A 37 -0.65 -3.25 0.53
C ASP A 37 0.37 -2.64 1.52
N THR A 38 0.54 -1.32 1.46
CA THR A 38 1.45 -0.58 2.35
C THR A 38 1.00 -0.59 3.82
N LEU A 39 -0.30 -0.72 4.10
CA LEU A 39 -0.81 -0.86 5.47
C LEU A 39 -0.47 -2.24 6.03
N LYS A 40 -0.53 -3.31 5.23
CA LYS A 40 -0.08 -4.66 5.66
C LYS A 40 1.42 -4.68 5.96
N ILE A 41 2.24 -4.03 5.12
CA ILE A 41 3.67 -3.87 5.36
C ILE A 41 3.93 -3.22 6.72
N GLU A 42 3.28 -2.10 7.00
CA GLU A 42 3.47 -1.41 8.28
C GLU A 42 2.95 -2.22 9.47
N THR A 43 1.78 -2.84 9.30
CA THR A 43 1.16 -3.69 10.33
C THR A 43 2.12 -4.78 10.78
N LYS A 44 2.77 -5.46 9.84
CA LYS A 44 3.78 -6.49 10.13
C LYS A 44 4.98 -5.93 10.88
N LYS A 45 5.50 -4.78 10.43
CA LYS A 45 6.60 -4.09 11.10
C LYS A 45 6.23 -3.76 12.56
N ILE A 46 5.06 -3.18 12.79
CA ILE A 46 4.59 -2.79 14.13
C ILE A 46 4.39 -4.02 15.02
N ILE A 47 3.74 -5.08 14.53
CA ILE A 47 3.57 -6.32 15.30
C ILE A 47 4.95 -6.88 15.70
N ARG A 48 5.90 -6.93 14.78
CA ARG A 48 7.25 -7.46 15.03
C ARG A 48 8.04 -6.61 16.04
N THR A 49 7.88 -5.29 16.02
CA THR A 49 8.68 -4.38 16.86
C THR A 49 8.02 -4.01 18.19
N LYS A 50 6.69 -3.89 18.24
CA LYS A 50 5.94 -3.35 19.38
C LYS A 50 4.92 -4.31 20.00
N GLY A 51 4.49 -5.35 19.27
CA GLY A 51 3.55 -6.35 19.77
C GLY A 51 2.06 -5.93 19.81
N TYR A 52 1.72 -4.66 19.54
CA TYR A 52 0.33 -4.19 19.45
C TYR A 52 0.17 -3.04 18.45
N ILE A 53 -1.06 -2.85 17.94
CA ILE A 53 -1.39 -1.86 16.91
C ILE A 53 -2.35 -0.83 17.50
N GLN A 54 -2.06 0.45 17.28
CA GLN A 54 -3.05 1.53 17.44
C GLN A 54 -3.65 1.84 16.08
N SER A 55 -4.97 1.65 15.92
CA SER A 55 -5.66 1.73 14.63
C SER A 55 -5.48 3.07 13.91
N GLU A 56 -5.49 4.18 14.64
CA GLU A 56 -5.29 5.52 14.04
C GLU A 56 -3.90 5.70 13.44
N SER A 57 -2.93 4.93 13.95
CA SER A 57 -1.53 5.04 13.57
C SER A 57 -1.23 4.41 12.21
N LEU A 58 -2.18 3.69 11.60
CA LEU A 58 -2.05 3.03 10.30
C LEU A 58 -2.62 3.83 9.13
N ARG A 59 -3.30 4.96 9.39
CA ARG A 59 -3.79 5.83 8.31
C ARG A 59 -2.62 6.36 7.49
N LEU A 60 -2.80 6.44 6.16
CA LEU A 60 -1.79 6.93 5.21
C LEU A 60 -1.09 8.20 5.69
N PHE A 61 -1.86 9.21 6.09
CA PHE A 61 -1.33 10.48 6.58
C PHE A 61 -0.48 10.31 7.85
N SER A 62 -0.96 9.54 8.81
CA SER A 62 -0.23 9.25 10.06
C SER A 62 1.04 8.45 9.82
N LEU A 63 1.06 7.54 8.84
CA LEU A 63 2.27 6.81 8.46
C LEU A 63 3.29 7.71 7.79
N ARG A 64 2.85 8.55 6.87
CA ARG A 64 3.74 9.52 6.20
C ARG A 64 4.48 10.41 7.20
N GLU A 65 3.80 10.85 8.25
CA GLU A 65 4.45 11.60 9.34
C GLU A 65 5.52 10.80 10.07
N LYS A 66 5.26 9.53 10.38
CA LYS A 66 6.25 8.65 11.03
C LYS A 66 7.51 8.45 10.17
N TYR A 67 7.37 8.52 8.85
CA TYR A 67 8.47 8.43 7.89
C TYR A 67 9.04 9.81 7.50
N ASN A 68 8.65 10.89 8.18
CA ASN A 68 9.08 12.27 7.90
C ASN A 68 8.80 12.73 6.45
N LEU A 69 7.73 12.22 5.84
CA LEU A 69 7.33 12.59 4.49
C LEU A 69 6.50 13.89 4.48
N PRO A 70 6.55 14.69 3.39
CA PRO A 70 5.80 15.93 3.28
C PRO A 70 4.28 15.70 3.38
N ARG A 71 3.58 16.63 4.02
CA ARG A 71 2.12 16.59 4.10
C ARG A 71 1.51 17.13 2.80
N TYR A 72 0.80 16.27 2.08
CA TYR A 72 -0.11 16.69 1.02
C TYR A 72 -1.52 16.85 1.60
N LYS A 73 -2.29 17.77 1.03
CA LYS A 73 -3.73 17.80 1.31
C LYS A 73 -4.36 16.56 0.67
N ALA A 74 -5.11 15.78 1.44
CA ALA A 74 -5.83 14.61 0.93
C ALA A 74 -7.12 15.07 0.24
N HIS A 75 -7.04 15.48 -1.03
CA HIS A 75 -8.20 16.00 -1.76
C HIS A 75 -8.50 15.29 -3.07
N ASN A 76 -7.62 14.42 -3.59
CA ASN A 76 -7.91 13.64 -4.79
C ASN A 76 -7.10 12.34 -4.87
N ALA A 77 -7.62 11.41 -5.69
CA ALA A 77 -7.03 10.09 -5.91
C ALA A 77 -5.58 10.14 -6.43
N MET A 78 -5.21 11.17 -7.19
CA MET A 78 -3.84 11.34 -7.69
C MET A 78 -2.86 11.61 -6.54
N GLN A 79 -3.22 12.49 -5.62
CA GLN A 79 -2.42 12.79 -4.43
C GLN A 79 -2.31 11.57 -3.52
N ASP A 80 -3.37 10.78 -3.37
CA ASP A 80 -3.34 9.55 -2.59
C ASP A 80 -2.44 8.49 -3.25
N ALA A 81 -2.45 8.38 -4.57
CA ALA A 81 -1.58 7.48 -5.32
C ALA A 81 -0.09 7.86 -5.15
N ILE A 82 0.25 9.14 -5.31
CA ILE A 82 1.62 9.64 -5.07
C ILE A 82 2.00 9.41 -3.61
N SER A 83 1.10 9.72 -2.68
CA SER A 83 1.33 9.59 -1.25
C SER A 83 1.62 8.13 -0.85
N THR A 84 0.91 7.20 -1.47
CA THR A 84 1.08 5.76 -1.28
C THR A 84 2.40 5.27 -1.88
N ALA A 85 2.77 5.75 -3.07
CA ALA A 85 4.03 5.39 -3.71
C ALA A 85 5.25 5.87 -2.90
N GLU A 86 5.24 7.11 -2.42
CA GLU A 86 6.29 7.63 -1.55
C GLU A 86 6.37 6.87 -0.23
N LEU A 87 5.23 6.56 0.39
CA LEU A 87 5.20 5.76 1.61
C LEU A 87 5.83 4.38 1.38
N PHE A 88 5.49 3.72 0.28
CA PHE A 88 6.06 2.42 -0.07
C PHE A 88 7.60 2.50 -0.20
N LEU A 89 8.11 3.49 -0.94
CA LEU A 89 9.55 3.68 -1.09
C LEU A 89 10.24 3.92 0.27
N ALA A 90 9.63 4.73 1.14
CA ALA A 90 10.14 4.96 2.49
C ALA A 90 10.13 3.68 3.33
N GLN A 91 9.07 2.87 3.26
CA GLN A 91 8.97 1.59 3.96
C GLN A 91 10.07 0.62 3.53
N VAL A 92 10.26 0.45 2.22
CA VAL A 92 11.31 -0.42 1.65
C VAL A 92 12.70 0.07 2.07
N SER A 93 12.95 1.38 1.99
CA SER A 93 14.22 1.97 2.43
C SER A 93 14.51 1.73 3.92
N HIS A 94 13.49 1.61 4.77
CA HIS A 94 13.66 1.33 6.21
C HIS A 94 13.83 -0.15 6.54
N MET A 95 13.60 -1.05 5.58
CA MET A 95 13.80 -2.49 5.78
C MET A 95 15.27 -2.90 5.69
N GLY A 96 16.15 -2.05 5.15
CA GLY A 96 17.58 -2.32 4.99
C GLY A 96 18.01 -2.17 3.55
N ASP A 97 18.87 -3.10 3.07
CA ASP A 97 19.34 -3.10 1.69
C ASP A 97 18.19 -3.42 0.72
N SER A 98 17.70 -2.39 0.03
CA SER A 98 16.61 -2.51 -0.93
C SER A 98 16.93 -3.44 -2.11
N HIS A 99 18.21 -3.71 -2.39
CA HIS A 99 18.62 -4.68 -3.41
C HIS A 99 18.49 -6.14 -2.96
N SER A 100 18.32 -6.38 -1.66
CA SER A 100 18.14 -7.72 -1.09
C SER A 100 16.67 -8.11 -0.89
N ILE A 101 15.74 -7.17 -1.06
CA ILE A 101 14.31 -7.36 -0.81
C ILE A 101 13.65 -7.89 -2.08
N GLU A 102 13.09 -9.09 -2.01
CA GLU A 102 12.31 -9.66 -3.10
C GLU A 102 10.82 -9.33 -2.96
N LEU A 103 10.09 -9.34 -4.09
CA LEU A 103 8.65 -9.09 -4.10
C LEU A 103 7.88 -10.07 -3.19
N LYS A 104 8.33 -11.33 -3.10
CA LYS A 104 7.71 -12.36 -2.25
C LYS A 104 7.72 -11.98 -0.77
N ASP A 105 8.73 -11.23 -0.33
CA ASP A 105 8.86 -10.80 1.06
C ASP A 105 7.80 -9.74 1.41
N LEU A 106 7.44 -8.92 0.42
CA LEU A 106 6.47 -7.83 0.53
C LEU A 106 5.02 -8.25 0.30
N MET A 107 4.79 -9.36 -0.41
CA MET A 107 3.46 -9.87 -0.77
C MET A 107 2.82 -10.77 0.29
N SER A 108 3.53 -11.04 1.39
CA SER A 108 3.10 -11.95 2.44
C SER A 108 1.92 -11.43 3.25
#